data_AF-A0A922MZ13-F1
#
_entry.id   AF-A0A922MZ13-F1
#
_cell.length_a   1.000
_cell.length_b   1.000
_cell.length_c   1.000
_cell.angle_alpha   90.00
_cell.angle_beta   90.00
_cell.angle_gamma   90.00
#
_symmetry.space_group_name_H-M   'P 1'
#
loop_
_entity.id
_entity.type
_entity.pdbx_description
1 polymer ?
#
loop_
_entity_poly.entity_id
_entity_poly.type
_entity_poly.pdbx_seq_one_letter_code
_entity_poly.pdbx_strand_id
1 'polypeptide(L)'
;LKKTTVNYIKPNLFPGAVRCLPLPEKARENITNAIQTTCNKIRDLVFAILIAGNQLITLVRMKKYTLHPSDIHLLFNLVRSSESFKTAESWTPICLPKFDSTGFLHGHVSYISEDCQACLLLLTVQRDAFFPLSQAKHTIADKLRRSNCLVAINDALNRNEELPTTNPLKHIGIPEIRHFMYKCKSTAQLFTSDPISLDKLQDYRLRHKEGGDITVKKVERLSDIDYVRNYRQFCSSIHCTSTPAKLIFRSNSCDTILA
;
A
#
# COMPACT_ATOMS: atom_id res chain seq x y z
N LEU A 1 -15.29 -24.27 30.20
CA LEU A 1 -14.09 -23.92 29.40
C LEU A 1 -14.53 -23.17 28.14
N LYS A 2 -14.70 -21.85 28.25
CA LYS A 2 -15.09 -21.01 27.10
C LYS A 2 -13.87 -20.87 26.19
N LYS A 3 -13.91 -21.49 25.01
CA LYS A 3 -12.93 -21.28 23.95
C LYS A 3 -13.04 -19.82 23.50
N THR A 4 -12.11 -18.98 23.94
CA THR A 4 -11.96 -17.63 23.41
C THR A 4 -11.44 -17.77 21.99
N THR A 5 -12.33 -17.66 21.01
CA THR A 5 -11.97 -17.54 19.60
C THR A 5 -11.10 -16.29 19.46
N VAL A 6 -9.78 -16.48 19.38
CA VAL A 6 -8.87 -15.43 18.91
C VAL A 6 -9.26 -15.18 17.47
N ASN A 7 -10.07 -14.15 17.24
CA ASN A 7 -10.37 -13.68 15.90
C ASN A 7 -9.05 -13.20 15.30
N TYR A 8 -8.38 -14.06 14.54
CA TYR A 8 -7.26 -13.68 13.69
C TYR A 8 -7.80 -12.62 12.71
N ILE A 9 -7.62 -11.36 13.06
CA ILE A 9 -7.81 -10.26 12.12
C ILE A 9 -6.77 -10.54 11.03
N LYS A 10 -7.21 -11.08 9.90
CA LYS A 10 -6.38 -11.13 8.70
C LYS A 10 -5.85 -9.70 8.52
N PRO A 11 -4.52 -9.45 8.56
CA PRO A 11 -3.95 -8.11 8.39
C PRO A 11 -4.35 -7.46 7.06
N ASN A 12 -4.95 -8.25 6.17
CA ASN A 12 -5.49 -7.88 4.87
C ASN A 12 -6.80 -7.08 4.94
N LEU A 13 -7.51 -7.05 6.07
CA LEU A 13 -8.79 -6.36 6.21
C LEU A 13 -8.79 -5.45 7.45
N PHE A 14 -8.18 -4.27 7.32
CA PHE A 14 -8.47 -3.15 8.22
C PHE A 14 -9.52 -2.25 7.54
N PRO A 15 -10.80 -2.31 7.94
CA PRO A 15 -11.88 -1.61 7.23
C PRO A 15 -11.75 -0.07 7.23
N GLY A 16 -10.91 0.48 8.10
CA GLY A 16 -10.64 1.92 8.19
C GLY A 16 -9.27 2.37 7.63
N ALA A 17 -8.56 1.52 6.88
CA ALA A 17 -7.29 1.90 6.25
C ALA A 17 -6.98 1.09 4.98
N VAL A 18 -6.17 1.65 4.08
CA VAL A 18 -5.78 1.02 2.81
C VAL A 18 -4.32 0.62 2.85
N ARG A 19 -4.01 -0.63 2.48
CA ARG A 19 -2.61 -1.09 2.40
C ARG A 19 -1.91 -0.50 1.19
N CYS A 20 -0.71 0.02 1.39
CA CYS A 20 0.13 0.52 0.30
C CYS A 20 1.19 -0.50 -0.10
N LEU A 21 1.52 -0.55 -1.39
CA LEU A 21 2.67 -1.32 -1.87
C LEU A 21 3.95 -0.59 -1.45
N PRO A 22 4.84 -1.23 -0.66
CA PRO A 22 6.16 -0.69 -0.38
C PRO A 22 6.97 -0.52 -1.66
N LEU A 23 7.48 0.69 -1.91
CA LEU A 23 8.34 1.01 -3.05
C LEU A 23 9.44 1.97 -2.58
N PRO A 24 10.63 1.94 -3.19
CA PRO A 24 11.66 2.96 -2.97
C PRO A 24 11.11 4.38 -3.21
N GLU A 25 11.55 5.34 -2.40
CA GLU A 25 11.10 6.75 -2.47
C GLU A 25 11.21 7.30 -3.90
N LYS A 26 12.39 7.15 -4.52
CA LYS A 26 12.65 7.58 -5.90
C LYS A 26 11.67 6.98 -6.92
N ALA A 27 11.33 5.69 -6.77
CA ALA A 27 10.36 5.05 -7.66
C ALA A 27 8.95 5.61 -7.44
N ARG A 28 8.54 5.79 -6.18
CA ARG A 28 7.22 6.36 -5.83
C ARG A 28 7.07 7.80 -6.32
N GLU A 29 8.10 8.62 -6.17
CA GLU A 29 8.12 9.99 -6.68
C GLU A 29 8.01 10.03 -8.20
N ASN A 30 8.80 9.21 -8.90
CA ASN A 30 8.73 9.09 -10.35
C ASN A 30 7.34 8.67 -10.84
N ILE A 31 6.72 7.68 -10.18
CA ILE A 31 5.37 7.22 -10.50
C ILE A 31 4.35 8.35 -10.28
N THR A 32 4.43 9.03 -9.14
CA THR A 32 3.50 10.11 -8.79
C THR A 32 3.64 11.29 -9.74
N ASN A 33 4.87 11.70 -10.06
CA ASN A 33 5.16 12.76 -11.02
C ASN A 33 4.71 12.41 -12.44
N ALA A 34 4.91 11.16 -12.88
CA ALA A 34 4.47 10.70 -14.20
C ALA A 34 2.95 10.80 -14.35
N ILE A 35 2.21 10.35 -13.33
CA ILE A 35 0.74 10.43 -13.29
C ILE A 35 0.31 11.90 -13.22
N GLN A 36 0.79 12.67 -12.24
CA GLN A 36 0.39 14.06 -12.03
C GLN A 36 0.64 14.94 -13.27
N THR A 37 1.80 14.84 -13.89
CA THR A 37 2.14 15.65 -15.09
C THR A 37 1.26 15.31 -16.29
N THR A 38 0.79 14.08 -16.39
CA THR A 38 -0.07 13.63 -17.49
C THR A 38 -1.53 13.98 -17.20
N CYS A 39 -1.99 13.69 -15.99
CA CYS A 39 -3.35 13.92 -15.52
C CYS A 39 -3.71 15.41 -15.40
N ASN A 40 -2.76 16.30 -15.06
CA ASN A 40 -3.01 17.74 -14.99
C ASN A 40 -3.46 18.37 -16.31
N LYS A 41 -3.22 17.70 -17.45
CA LYS A 41 -3.65 18.17 -18.77
C LYS A 41 -5.11 17.81 -19.08
N ILE A 42 -5.70 16.92 -18.30
CA ILE A 42 -7.03 16.35 -18.55
C ILE A 42 -8.03 17.11 -17.68
N ARG A 43 -9.03 17.70 -18.34
CA ARG A 43 -10.10 18.43 -17.66
C ARG A 43 -10.97 17.47 -16.86
N ASP A 44 -11.38 17.91 -15.67
CA ASP A 44 -12.35 17.24 -14.81
C ASP A 44 -12.00 15.78 -14.43
N LEU A 45 -10.71 15.45 -14.41
CA LEU A 45 -10.22 14.22 -13.81
C LEU A 45 -10.16 14.39 -12.29
N VAL A 46 -10.90 13.56 -11.56
CA VAL A 46 -11.06 13.66 -10.11
C VAL A 46 -9.98 12.86 -9.38
N PHE A 47 -9.80 11.61 -9.80
CA PHE A 47 -8.86 10.67 -9.17
C PHE A 47 -8.05 9.91 -10.22
N ALA A 48 -6.75 9.75 -9.97
CA ALA A 48 -5.90 8.80 -10.67
C ALA A 48 -5.26 7.88 -9.62
N ILE A 49 -5.52 6.58 -9.76
CA ILE A 49 -5.22 5.58 -8.74
C ILE A 49 -4.44 4.47 -9.41
N LEU A 50 -3.24 4.19 -8.90
CA LEU A 50 -2.44 3.06 -9.34
C LEU A 50 -2.43 2.01 -8.25
N ILE A 51 -2.84 0.79 -8.59
CA ILE A 51 -2.95 -0.34 -7.67
C ILE A 51 -2.20 -1.54 -8.23
N ALA A 52 -1.64 -2.36 -7.36
CA ALA A 52 -1.03 -3.63 -7.77
C ALA A 52 -1.16 -4.65 -6.64
N GLY A 53 -1.44 -5.91 -6.96
CA GLY A 53 -1.52 -6.99 -5.97
C GLY A 53 -2.45 -6.72 -4.78
N ASN A 54 -3.59 -6.04 -5.00
CA ASN A 54 -4.52 -5.60 -3.95
C ASN A 54 -3.90 -4.63 -2.92
N GLN A 55 -2.96 -3.79 -3.39
CA GLN A 55 -2.28 -2.75 -2.61
C GLN A 55 -2.25 -1.44 -3.42
N LEU A 56 -2.32 -0.31 -2.72
CA LEU A 56 -2.25 1.03 -3.31
C LEU A 56 -0.79 1.41 -3.60
N ILE A 57 -0.46 1.73 -4.83
CA ILE A 57 0.86 2.32 -5.16
C ILE A 57 0.81 3.83 -4.94
N THR A 58 -0.11 4.52 -5.62
CA THR A 58 -0.27 5.96 -5.47
C THR A 58 -1.70 6.40 -5.77
N LEU A 59 -2.10 7.52 -5.17
CA LEU A 59 -3.39 8.19 -5.36
C LEU A 59 -3.11 9.66 -5.63
N VAL A 60 -3.32 10.09 -6.87
CA VAL A 60 -3.28 11.49 -7.28
C VAL A 60 -4.71 12.01 -7.36
N ARG A 61 -4.95 13.18 -6.77
CA ARG A 61 -6.28 13.79 -6.68
C ARG A 61 -6.18 15.31 -6.70
N MET A 62 -7.24 15.99 -7.08
CA MET A 62 -7.34 17.43 -6.85
C MET A 62 -7.47 17.72 -5.35
N LYS A 63 -6.84 18.78 -4.85
CA LYS A 63 -6.81 19.11 -3.40
C LYS A 63 -8.19 19.20 -2.75
N LYS A 64 -9.21 19.59 -3.51
CA LYS A 64 -10.61 19.72 -3.05
C LYS A 64 -11.25 18.37 -2.70
N TYR A 65 -10.80 17.29 -3.33
CA TYR A 65 -11.44 15.99 -3.23
C TYR A 65 -10.64 15.06 -2.32
N THR A 66 -11.35 14.30 -1.50
CA THR A 66 -10.79 13.26 -0.66
C THR A 66 -11.54 11.96 -0.93
N LEU A 67 -10.82 10.84 -0.90
CA LEU A 67 -11.38 9.52 -1.17
C LEU A 67 -11.35 8.72 0.13
N HIS A 68 -12.51 8.24 0.57
CA HIS A 68 -12.63 7.49 1.81
C HIS A 68 -12.04 6.07 1.64
N PRO A 69 -11.38 5.48 2.68
CA PRO A 69 -10.85 4.13 2.60
C PRO A 69 -11.85 3.06 2.14
N SER A 70 -13.10 3.16 2.58
CA SER A 70 -14.17 2.24 2.14
C SER A 70 -14.38 2.28 0.63
N ASP A 71 -14.34 3.47 0.03
CA ASP A 71 -14.49 3.63 -1.43
C ASP A 71 -13.25 3.08 -2.17
N ILE A 72 -12.06 3.21 -1.59
CA ILE A 72 -10.84 2.60 -2.15
C ILE A 72 -10.95 1.07 -2.14
N HIS A 73 -11.48 0.49 -1.05
CA HIS A 73 -11.73 -0.95 -0.98
C HIS A 73 -12.76 -1.43 -2.02
N LEU A 74 -13.75 -0.60 -2.37
CA LEU A 74 -14.65 -0.90 -3.49
C LEU A 74 -13.89 -1.00 -4.81
N LEU A 75 -12.99 -0.05 -5.08
CA LEU A 75 -12.14 -0.08 -6.28
C LEU A 75 -11.21 -1.29 -6.33
N PHE A 76 -10.65 -1.69 -5.19
CA PHE A 76 -9.85 -2.91 -5.09
C PHE A 76 -10.67 -4.16 -5.42
N ASN A 77 -11.89 -4.24 -4.86
CA ASN A 77 -12.79 -5.35 -5.14
C ASN A 77 -13.23 -5.37 -6.61
N LEU A 78 -13.47 -4.20 -7.22
CA LEU A 78 -13.78 -4.07 -8.64
C LEU A 78 -12.67 -4.66 -9.50
N VAL A 79 -11.42 -4.24 -9.31
CA VAL A 79 -10.29 -4.76 -10.11
C VAL A 79 -10.03 -6.24 -9.84
N ARG A 80 -10.15 -6.68 -8.59
CA ARG A 80 -9.92 -8.08 -8.21
C ARG A 80 -10.97 -9.03 -8.78
N SER A 81 -12.21 -8.58 -8.95
CA SER A 81 -13.32 -9.43 -9.39
C SER A 81 -13.51 -9.45 -10.91
N SER A 82 -12.75 -8.62 -11.64
CA SER A 82 -12.92 -8.43 -13.08
C SER A 82 -11.63 -8.79 -13.82
N GLU A 83 -11.52 -10.05 -14.23
CA GLU A 83 -10.35 -10.53 -14.98
C GLU A 83 -10.24 -9.93 -16.38
N SER A 84 -11.36 -9.49 -16.96
CA SER A 84 -11.42 -8.85 -18.28
C SER A 84 -10.58 -7.57 -18.38
N PHE A 85 -10.34 -6.88 -17.26
CA PHE A 85 -9.52 -5.67 -17.24
C PHE A 85 -8.04 -5.95 -17.54
N LYS A 86 -7.58 -7.21 -17.38
CA LYS A 86 -6.19 -7.59 -17.66
C LYS A 86 -5.87 -7.55 -19.15
N THR A 87 -6.86 -7.83 -20.00
CA THR A 87 -6.67 -7.95 -21.46
C THR A 87 -7.21 -6.75 -22.23
N ALA A 88 -8.11 -5.95 -21.64
CA ALA A 88 -8.73 -4.83 -22.31
C ALA A 88 -8.89 -3.60 -21.40
N GLU A 89 -8.93 -2.43 -22.03
CA GLU A 89 -9.34 -1.20 -21.35
C GLU A 89 -10.85 -1.21 -21.14
N SER A 90 -11.30 -0.87 -19.94
CA SER A 90 -12.71 -0.83 -19.59
C SER A 90 -13.17 0.60 -19.31
N TRP A 91 -14.34 0.94 -19.84
CA TRP A 91 -15.07 2.16 -19.52
C TRP A 91 -16.32 1.80 -18.74
N THR A 92 -16.33 2.09 -17.43
CA THR A 92 -17.43 1.68 -16.55
C THR A 92 -17.86 2.83 -15.64
N PRO A 93 -19.17 2.98 -15.37
CA PRO A 93 -19.62 3.81 -14.26
C PRO A 93 -19.16 3.19 -12.93
N ILE A 94 -18.73 4.03 -12.00
CA ILE A 94 -18.26 3.63 -10.67
C ILE A 94 -18.95 4.52 -9.63
N CYS A 95 -19.69 3.88 -8.74
CA CYS A 95 -20.33 4.54 -7.60
C CYS A 95 -19.36 4.53 -6.41
N LEU A 96 -19.17 5.70 -5.78
CA LEU A 96 -18.31 5.87 -4.62
C LEU A 96 -19.15 6.48 -3.48
N PRO A 97 -19.84 5.66 -2.67
CA PRO A 97 -20.88 6.13 -1.76
C PRO A 97 -20.44 7.17 -0.72
N LYS A 98 -19.15 7.18 -0.34
CA LYS A 98 -18.63 8.17 0.61
C LYS A 98 -18.13 9.44 -0.06
N PHE A 99 -17.76 9.37 -1.34
CA PHE A 99 -17.41 10.52 -2.15
C PHE A 99 -18.65 11.27 -2.63
N ASP A 100 -19.57 10.54 -3.27
CA ASP A 100 -20.85 11.05 -3.75
C ASP A 100 -21.88 9.90 -3.73
N SER A 101 -22.86 10.01 -2.82
CA SER A 101 -23.92 9.02 -2.65
C SER A 101 -25.04 9.11 -3.68
N THR A 102 -25.13 10.20 -4.44
CA THR A 102 -26.21 10.45 -5.41
C THR A 102 -25.76 10.32 -6.86
N GLY A 103 -24.45 10.28 -7.10
CA GLY A 103 -23.86 10.21 -8.43
C GLY A 103 -22.96 8.98 -8.67
N PHE A 104 -22.41 8.93 -9.88
CA PHE A 104 -21.36 8.00 -10.26
C PHE A 104 -20.27 8.74 -11.05
N LEU A 105 -19.05 8.21 -11.03
CA LEU A 105 -17.95 8.66 -11.87
C LEU A 105 -17.79 7.72 -13.06
N HIS A 106 -17.30 8.24 -14.17
CA HIS A 106 -16.82 7.41 -15.26
C HIS A 106 -15.37 7.00 -15.00
N GLY A 107 -15.12 5.69 -14.97
CA GLY A 107 -13.80 5.12 -14.75
C GLY A 107 -13.22 4.50 -16.01
N HIS A 108 -12.03 4.95 -16.40
CA HIS A 108 -11.13 4.20 -17.28
C HIS A 108 -10.29 3.27 -16.40
N VAL A 109 -10.44 1.95 -16.62
CA VAL A 109 -9.75 0.91 -15.84
C VAL A 109 -8.95 0.06 -16.81
N SER A 110 -7.64 -0.01 -16.60
CA SER A 110 -6.74 -0.77 -17.47
C SER A 110 -5.44 -1.14 -16.75
N TYR A 111 -4.79 -2.20 -17.21
CA TYR A 111 -3.43 -2.50 -16.77
C TYR A 111 -2.41 -1.67 -17.55
N ILE A 112 -1.36 -1.22 -16.86
CA ILE A 112 -0.32 -0.36 -17.44
C ILE A 112 0.47 -1.09 -18.53
N SER A 113 0.73 -2.38 -18.33
CA SER A 113 1.51 -3.22 -19.23
C SER A 113 1.22 -4.70 -18.97
N GLU A 114 1.45 -5.56 -19.97
CA GLU A 114 1.22 -7.01 -19.86
C GLU A 114 2.24 -7.70 -18.94
N ASP A 115 3.44 -7.14 -18.84
CA ASP A 115 4.54 -7.60 -17.99
C ASP A 115 4.44 -7.10 -16.53
N CYS A 116 3.42 -6.32 -16.18
CA CYS A 116 3.27 -5.74 -14.85
C CYS A 116 1.83 -5.81 -14.34
N GLN A 117 1.62 -6.40 -13.17
CA GLN A 117 0.29 -6.51 -12.55
C GLN A 117 -0.18 -5.21 -11.87
N ALA A 118 0.13 -4.06 -12.48
CA ALA A 118 -0.29 -2.74 -12.04
C ALA A 118 -1.50 -2.26 -12.86
N CYS A 119 -2.61 -2.02 -12.16
CA CYS A 119 -3.84 -1.49 -12.72
C CYS A 119 -3.96 0.01 -12.41
N LEU A 120 -4.24 0.78 -13.45
CA LEU A 120 -4.52 2.21 -13.40
C LEU A 120 -6.03 2.44 -13.50
N LEU A 121 -6.55 3.23 -12.56
CA LEU A 121 -7.92 3.72 -12.56
C LEU A 121 -7.90 5.23 -12.69
N LEU A 122 -8.55 5.76 -13.72
CA LEU A 122 -8.73 7.19 -13.93
C LEU A 122 -10.23 7.51 -13.84
N LEU A 123 -10.62 8.30 -12.85
CA LEU A 123 -12.03 8.61 -12.53
C LEU A 123 -12.35 10.06 -12.86
N THR A 124 -13.37 10.28 -13.69
CA THR A 124 -13.81 11.60 -14.16
C THR A 124 -15.33 11.73 -14.11
N VAL A 125 -15.82 12.97 -14.08
CA VAL A 125 -17.25 13.28 -14.26
C VAL A 125 -17.64 13.39 -15.74
N GLN A 126 -16.67 13.41 -16.65
CA GLN A 126 -16.89 13.56 -18.09
C GLN A 126 -17.24 12.23 -18.75
N ARG A 127 -18.42 12.13 -19.36
CA ARG A 127 -18.89 10.92 -20.06
C ARG A 127 -18.04 10.59 -21.30
N ASP A 128 -17.56 11.62 -21.99
CA ASP A 128 -16.93 11.48 -23.30
C ASP A 128 -15.39 11.58 -23.22
N ALA A 129 -14.82 11.24 -22.06
CA ALA A 129 -13.39 11.35 -21.77
C ALA A 129 -12.60 10.04 -21.98
N PHE A 130 -13.20 9.00 -22.57
CA PHE A 130 -12.54 7.72 -22.80
C PHE A 130 -11.22 7.86 -23.58
N PHE A 131 -11.24 8.52 -24.74
CA PHE A 131 -10.04 8.65 -25.60
C PHE A 131 -8.91 9.46 -24.94
N PRO A 132 -9.17 10.64 -24.34
CA PRO A 132 -8.15 11.35 -23.57
C PRO A 132 -7.51 10.50 -22.46
N LEU A 133 -8.31 9.70 -21.74
CA LEU A 133 -7.83 8.86 -20.64
C LEU A 133 -7.04 7.64 -21.14
N SER A 134 -7.46 7.04 -22.25
CA SER A 134 -6.70 5.99 -22.93
C SER A 134 -5.32 6.52 -23.38
N GLN A 135 -5.27 7.69 -24.02
CA GLN A 135 -4.00 8.31 -24.40
C GLN A 135 -3.12 8.65 -23.19
N ALA A 136 -3.73 9.11 -22.10
CA ALA A 136 -3.03 9.38 -20.85
C ALA A 136 -2.41 8.12 -20.25
N LYS A 137 -3.14 6.99 -20.26
CA LYS A 137 -2.60 5.69 -19.84
C LYS A 137 -1.37 5.30 -20.65
N HIS A 138 -1.40 5.44 -21.99
CA HIS A 138 -0.24 5.12 -22.84
C HIS A 138 0.96 6.02 -22.49
N THR A 139 0.72 7.31 -22.32
CA THR A 139 1.76 8.28 -21.91
C THR A 139 2.35 7.95 -20.54
N ILE A 140 1.52 7.53 -19.58
CA ILE A 140 1.96 7.12 -18.24
C ILE A 140 2.78 5.84 -18.35
N ALA A 141 2.31 4.83 -19.08
CA ALA A 141 3.02 3.57 -19.27
C ALA A 141 4.42 3.79 -19.84
N ASP A 142 4.56 4.63 -20.87
CA ASP A 142 5.85 4.94 -21.48
C ASP A 142 6.79 5.67 -20.52
N LYS A 143 6.28 6.63 -19.73
CA LYS A 143 7.07 7.30 -18.70
C LYS A 143 7.56 6.33 -17.63
N LEU A 144 6.70 5.41 -17.19
CA LEU A 144 7.05 4.39 -16.20
C LEU A 144 8.07 3.36 -16.71
N ARG A 145 8.00 3.02 -18.00
CA ARG A 145 9.02 2.18 -18.66
C ARG A 145 10.37 2.89 -18.70
N ARG A 146 10.41 4.15 -19.15
CA ARG A 146 11.67 4.92 -19.25
C ARG A 146 12.36 5.14 -17.90
N SER A 147 11.59 5.22 -16.82
CA SER A 147 12.12 5.41 -15.46
C SER A 147 12.35 4.10 -14.70
N ASN A 148 12.25 2.94 -15.36
CA ASN A 148 12.37 1.61 -14.75
C ASN A 148 11.42 1.37 -13.55
N CYS A 149 10.31 2.10 -13.48
CA CYS A 149 9.35 1.96 -12.38
C CYS A 149 8.55 0.65 -12.47
N LEU A 150 8.34 0.10 -13.67
CA LEU A 150 7.65 -1.19 -13.82
C LEU A 150 8.44 -2.34 -13.17
N VAL A 151 9.77 -2.32 -13.32
CA VAL A 151 10.67 -3.29 -12.69
C VAL A 151 10.56 -3.19 -11.17
N ALA A 152 10.68 -1.98 -10.62
CA ALA A 152 10.53 -1.75 -9.18
C ALA A 152 9.17 -2.20 -8.61
N ILE A 153 8.08 -2.04 -9.38
CA ILE A 153 6.76 -2.54 -8.99
C ILE A 153 6.75 -4.08 -9.00
N ASN A 154 7.27 -4.71 -10.04
CA ASN A 154 7.34 -6.16 -10.14
C ASN A 154 8.22 -6.77 -9.04
N ASP A 155 9.36 -6.17 -8.72
CA ASP A 155 10.24 -6.62 -7.65
C ASP A 155 9.57 -6.49 -6.28
N ALA A 156 8.81 -5.41 -6.05
CA ALA A 156 8.03 -5.25 -4.83
C ALA A 156 6.86 -6.24 -4.73
N LEU A 157 6.22 -6.60 -5.85
CA LEU A 157 5.14 -7.59 -5.88
C LEU A 157 5.65 -9.02 -5.65
N ASN A 158 6.73 -9.40 -6.35
CA ASN A 158 7.31 -10.75 -6.30
C ASN A 158 8.25 -10.93 -5.11
N ARG A 159 8.64 -9.83 -4.44
CA ARG A 159 9.63 -9.80 -3.36
C ARG A 159 10.99 -10.33 -3.82
N ASN A 160 11.36 -10.01 -5.06
CA ASN A 160 12.63 -10.43 -5.65
C ASN A 160 13.83 -9.76 -4.96
N GLU A 161 13.64 -8.53 -4.47
CA GLU A 161 14.66 -7.79 -3.73
C GLU A 161 14.30 -7.65 -2.24
N GLU A 162 15.30 -7.90 -1.38
CA GLU A 162 15.22 -7.58 0.06
C GLU A 162 15.37 -6.08 0.28
N LEU A 163 14.30 -5.33 0.00
CA LEU A 163 14.25 -3.89 0.27
C LEU A 163 13.80 -3.64 1.72
N PRO A 164 14.22 -2.51 2.33
CA PRO A 164 13.70 -2.06 3.63
C PRO A 164 12.18 -1.95 3.67
N THR A 165 11.57 -1.74 2.52
CA THR A 165 10.14 -1.57 2.35
C THR A 165 9.42 -2.92 2.19
N THR A 166 10.05 -3.93 1.57
CA THR A 166 9.47 -5.28 1.37
C THR A 166 9.76 -6.24 2.52
N ASN A 167 10.86 -6.05 3.25
CA ASN A 167 11.20 -6.79 4.47
C ASN A 167 11.58 -5.86 5.63
N PRO A 168 10.61 -5.08 6.13
CA PRO A 168 10.85 -4.05 7.13
C PRO A 168 11.40 -4.59 8.45
N LEU A 169 11.00 -5.80 8.88
CA LEU A 169 11.45 -6.38 10.16
C LEU A 169 12.97 -6.61 10.21
N LYS A 170 13.59 -7.01 9.09
CA LYS A 170 15.05 -7.16 9.01
C LYS A 170 15.79 -5.81 9.08
N HIS A 171 15.17 -4.76 8.57
CA HIS A 171 15.81 -3.44 8.40
C HIS A 171 15.52 -2.47 9.54
N ILE A 172 14.47 -2.71 10.33
CA ILE A 172 14.19 -1.97 11.56
C ILE A 172 15.33 -2.16 12.58
N GLY A 173 16.10 -3.25 12.49
CA GLY A 173 17.25 -3.45 13.37
C GLY A 173 16.88 -3.53 14.86
N ILE A 174 15.61 -3.85 15.16
CA ILE A 174 15.10 -4.07 16.51
C ILE A 174 14.69 -5.55 16.58
N PRO A 175 15.52 -6.41 17.20
CA PRO A 175 15.30 -7.85 17.20
C PRO A 175 14.04 -8.29 17.96
N GLU A 176 13.50 -7.46 18.85
CA GLU A 176 12.31 -7.75 19.64
C GLU A 176 10.98 -7.48 18.89
N ILE A 177 11.01 -6.71 17.80
CA ILE A 177 9.81 -6.41 17.00
C ILE A 177 9.52 -7.59 16.08
N ARG A 178 8.43 -8.30 16.38
CA ARG A 178 7.94 -9.41 15.54
C ARG A 178 6.92 -8.95 14.50
N HIS A 179 6.08 -7.99 14.88
CA HIS A 179 5.06 -7.39 14.03
C HIS A 179 4.98 -5.89 14.30
N PHE A 180 4.69 -5.12 13.25
CA PHE A 180 4.32 -3.73 13.42
C PHE A 180 3.17 -3.38 12.49
N MET A 181 2.41 -2.38 12.89
CA MET A 181 1.35 -1.79 12.10
C MET A 181 1.43 -0.28 12.26
N TYR A 182 1.68 0.41 11.15
CA TYR A 182 1.68 1.85 11.05
C TYR A 182 0.43 2.31 10.28
N LYS A 183 -0.34 3.23 10.86
CA LYS A 183 -1.47 3.86 10.19
C LYS A 183 -1.27 5.37 10.11
N CYS A 184 -1.18 5.90 8.89
CA CYS A 184 -1.24 7.33 8.67
C CYS A 184 -2.69 7.82 8.86
N LYS A 185 -2.95 8.68 9.85
CA LYS A 185 -4.31 9.18 10.13
C LYS A 185 -4.82 10.13 9.04
N SER A 186 -3.95 10.90 8.39
CA SER A 186 -4.34 11.91 7.39
C SER A 186 -4.70 11.28 6.04
N THR A 187 -3.98 10.23 5.62
CA THR A 187 -4.23 9.53 4.35
C THR A 187 -5.00 8.22 4.53
N ALA A 188 -5.24 7.82 5.78
CA ALA A 188 -5.79 6.51 6.14
C ALA A 188 -5.08 5.34 5.45
N GLN A 189 -3.77 5.50 5.21
CA GLN A 189 -2.92 4.46 4.66
C GLN A 189 -2.33 3.59 5.77
N LEU A 190 -2.25 2.30 5.50
CA LEU A 190 -1.74 1.28 6.40
C LEU A 190 -0.46 0.68 5.83
N PHE A 191 0.56 0.62 6.66
CA PHE A 191 1.79 -0.09 6.39
C PHE A 191 2.01 -1.10 7.51
N THR A 192 2.12 -2.39 7.18
CA THR A 192 2.26 -3.44 8.19
C THR A 192 3.44 -4.32 7.85
N SER A 193 4.02 -4.98 8.85
CA SER A 193 4.76 -6.21 8.59
C SER A 193 3.86 -7.16 7.81
N ASP A 194 4.42 -7.93 6.88
CA ASP A 194 3.62 -8.87 6.08
C ASP A 194 2.66 -9.68 6.95
N PRO A 195 1.44 -9.97 6.46
CA PRO A 195 0.70 -11.08 7.02
C PRO A 195 1.62 -12.29 6.88
N ILE A 196 2.09 -12.82 8.01
CA ILE A 196 2.75 -14.12 8.01
C ILE A 196 1.77 -15.03 7.25
N SER A 197 2.19 -15.57 6.09
CA SER A 197 1.34 -16.50 5.34
C SER A 197 0.92 -17.63 6.29
N LEU A 198 -0.27 -18.19 6.12
CA LEU A 198 -0.75 -19.22 7.05
C LEU A 198 0.26 -20.39 7.18
N ASP A 199 0.96 -20.70 6.08
CA ASP A 199 2.06 -21.67 6.04
C ASP A 199 3.27 -21.21 6.85
N LYS A 200 3.70 -19.94 6.71
CA LYS A 200 4.76 -19.38 7.56
C LYS A 200 4.32 -19.30 9.02
N LEU A 201 3.03 -19.17 9.34
CA LEU A 201 2.49 -19.19 10.70
C LEU A 201 2.54 -20.59 11.31
N GLN A 202 2.28 -21.63 10.51
CA GLN A 202 2.40 -23.01 10.94
C GLN A 202 3.87 -23.36 11.21
N ASP A 203 4.75 -23.00 10.28
CA ASP A 203 6.20 -23.13 10.44
C ASP A 203 6.76 -22.33 11.62
N TYR A 204 6.18 -21.15 11.88
CA TYR A 204 6.50 -20.31 13.04
C TYR A 204 6.05 -21.01 14.33
N ARG A 205 4.79 -21.45 14.43
CA ARG A 205 4.27 -22.15 15.62
C ARG A 205 5.00 -23.47 15.92
N LEU A 206 5.46 -24.18 14.90
CA LEU A 206 6.25 -25.40 15.06
C LEU A 206 7.67 -25.11 15.58
N ARG A 207 8.24 -23.95 15.23
CA ARG A 207 9.57 -23.49 15.68
C ARG A 207 9.55 -22.77 17.04
N HIS A 208 8.39 -22.37 17.53
CA HIS A 208 8.25 -21.52 18.72
C HIS A 208 7.31 -22.14 19.76
N LYS A 209 7.88 -22.70 20.84
CA LYS A 209 7.14 -23.05 22.07
C LYS A 209 6.87 -21.78 22.90
N GLU A 210 5.90 -21.86 23.83
CA GLU A 210 5.60 -20.78 24.80
C GLU A 210 6.90 -20.34 25.50
N GLY A 211 7.49 -19.22 25.07
CA GLY A 211 8.85 -18.81 25.44
C GLY A 211 9.61 -18.04 24.36
N GLY A 212 9.17 -18.06 23.10
CA GLY A 212 9.76 -17.27 22.01
C GLY A 212 10.82 -18.00 21.19
N ASP A 213 11.37 -17.31 20.19
CA ASP A 213 12.31 -17.86 19.21
C ASP A 213 13.51 -18.54 19.86
N ILE A 214 13.77 -19.81 19.53
CA ILE A 214 15.03 -20.47 19.84
C ILE A 214 16.10 -19.86 18.91
N THR A 215 16.52 -18.65 19.23
CA THR A 215 17.73 -18.06 18.65
C THR A 215 18.93 -18.56 19.43
N VAL A 216 19.89 -19.16 18.71
CA VAL A 216 21.19 -19.61 19.26
C VAL A 216 21.99 -18.45 19.88
N LYS A 217 21.62 -17.19 19.57
CA LYS A 217 22.15 -15.98 20.20
C LYS A 217 21.10 -15.36 21.13
N LYS A 218 21.53 -15.04 22.35
CA LYS A 218 20.78 -14.23 23.31
C LYS A 218 20.51 -12.87 22.66
N VAL A 219 19.25 -12.50 22.48
CA VAL A 219 18.88 -11.18 21.97
C VAL A 219 19.31 -10.15 23.00
N GLU A 220 20.35 -9.39 22.70
CA GLU A 220 20.80 -8.27 23.54
C GLU A 220 19.85 -7.09 23.32
N ARG A 221 19.28 -6.60 24.43
CA ARG A 221 18.35 -5.49 24.41
C ARG A 221 19.09 -4.22 23.99
N LEU A 222 18.64 -3.59 22.92
CA LEU A 222 19.20 -2.32 22.47
C LEU A 222 18.95 -1.21 23.50
N SER A 223 19.80 -0.19 23.51
CA SER A 223 19.57 1.01 24.31
C SER A 223 18.33 1.76 23.82
N ASP A 224 17.62 2.47 24.71
CA ASP A 224 16.44 3.26 24.33
C ASP A 224 16.76 4.29 23.23
N ILE A 225 18.00 4.79 23.17
CA ILE A 225 18.49 5.73 22.16
C ILE A 225 18.60 5.06 20.79
N ASP A 226 19.16 3.84 20.74
CA ASP A 226 19.32 3.09 19.49
C ASP A 226 17.97 2.61 18.95
N TYR A 227 17.05 2.23 19.84
CA TYR A 227 15.65 1.97 19.51
C TYR A 227 15.00 3.15 18.77
N VAL A 228 15.09 4.35 19.36
CA VAL A 228 14.50 5.57 18.77
C VAL A 228 15.20 5.93 17.45
N ARG A 229 16.52 5.76 17.35
CA ARG A 229 17.29 6.04 16.12
C ARG A 229 16.87 5.12 14.99
N ASN A 230 16.84 3.81 15.24
CA ASN A 230 16.49 2.80 14.25
C ASN A 230 15.03 2.96 13.78
N TYR A 231 14.10 3.22 14.72
CA TYR A 231 12.71 3.50 14.39
C TYR A 231 12.56 4.77 13.53
N ARG A 232 13.29 5.85 13.84
CA ARG A 232 13.24 7.09 13.05
C ARG A 232 13.80 6.90 11.64
N GLN A 233 14.92 6.20 11.50
CA GLN A 233 15.47 5.86 10.18
C GLN A 233 14.48 5.03 9.37
N PHE A 234 13.88 4.01 10.00
CA PHE A 234 12.84 3.22 9.36
C PHE A 234 11.65 4.07 8.91
N CYS A 235 11.08 4.89 9.80
CA CYS A 235 10.01 5.84 9.47
C CYS A 235 10.38 6.77 8.31
N SER A 236 11.61 7.28 8.27
CA SER A 236 12.06 8.14 7.16
C SER A 236 12.08 7.43 5.81
N SER A 237 12.41 6.13 5.79
CA SER A 237 12.45 5.33 4.56
C SER A 237 11.07 4.94 4.01
N ILE A 238 10.04 4.97 4.86
CA ILE A 238 8.67 4.56 4.51
C ILE A 238 7.73 5.77 4.31
N HIS A 239 8.14 6.98 4.69
CA HIS A 239 7.30 8.18 4.66
C HIS A 239 7.72 9.18 3.59
N CYS A 240 6.72 9.90 3.05
CA CYS A 240 6.95 11.17 2.38
C CYS A 240 7.23 12.24 3.45
N THR A 241 8.27 13.04 3.26
CA THR A 241 8.79 14.07 4.18
C THR A 241 7.79 15.14 4.63
N SER A 242 6.57 15.15 4.07
CA SER A 242 5.55 16.17 4.29
C SER A 242 4.71 16.01 5.57
N THR A 243 4.70 14.85 6.23
CA THR A 243 4.02 14.68 7.55
C THR A 243 4.78 13.71 8.47
N PRO A 244 5.38 14.18 9.58
CA PRO A 244 6.13 13.32 10.49
C PRO A 244 5.20 12.40 11.29
N ALA A 245 5.61 11.13 11.46
CA ALA A 245 4.95 10.19 12.35
C ALA A 245 5.04 10.67 13.80
N LYS A 246 3.90 10.69 14.53
CA LYS A 246 3.89 10.90 15.98
C LYS A 246 4.33 9.61 16.66
N LEU A 247 5.38 9.69 17.47
CA LEU A 247 5.89 8.61 18.30
C LEU A 247 5.04 8.53 19.59
N ILE A 248 4.34 7.43 19.84
CA ILE A 248 3.78 7.13 21.16
C ILE A 248 4.49 5.87 21.68
N PHE A 249 5.49 6.10 22.54
CA PHE A 249 6.19 5.03 23.26
C PHE A 249 5.43 4.72 24.56
N ARG A 250 4.97 3.47 24.72
CA ARG A 250 4.63 2.90 26.03
C ARG A 250 5.23 1.50 26.14
N SER A 251 6.26 1.37 26.96
CA SER A 251 6.75 0.07 27.42
C SER A 251 5.95 -0.35 28.65
N ASN A 252 5.36 -1.55 28.61
CA ASN A 252 4.95 -2.27 29.80
C ASN A 252 5.79 -3.56 29.92
N SER A 253 5.81 -4.15 31.11
CA SER A 253 6.62 -5.33 31.46
C SER A 253 6.36 -6.59 30.62
N CYS A 254 5.27 -6.64 29.85
CA CYS A 254 4.88 -7.80 29.05
C CYS A 254 4.74 -7.52 27.54
N ASP A 255 4.57 -6.26 27.13
CA ASP A 255 4.35 -5.87 25.73
C ASP A 255 5.05 -4.53 25.42
N THR A 256 5.75 -4.49 24.30
CA THR A 256 6.25 -3.25 23.71
C THR A 256 5.26 -2.81 22.64
N ILE A 257 4.44 -1.80 22.96
CA ILE A 257 3.50 -1.21 22.01
C ILE A 257 4.14 0.03 21.38
N LEU A 258 4.45 -0.06 20.09
CA LEU A 258 4.78 1.08 19.24
C LEU A 258 3.47 1.58 18.60
N ALA A 259 3.01 2.78 18.97
CA ALA A 259 1.80 3.41 18.45
C ALA A 259 2.07 4.77 17.80
#